data_AF-A0A418FNU7-F1
#
_entry.id   AF-A0A418FNU7-F1
#
_cell.length_a   1.000
_cell.length_b   1.000
_cell.length_c   1.000
_cell.angle_alpha   90.00
_cell.angle_beta   90.00
_cell.angle_gamma   90.00
#
_symmetry.space_group_name_H-M   'P 1'
#
loop_
_entity.id
_entity.type
_entity.pdbx_description
1 polymer ?
#
loop_
_entity_poly.entity_id
_entity_poly.type
_entity_poly.pdbx_seq_one_letter_code
_entity_poly.pdbx_strand_id
1 'polypeptide(L)'
;MLVEKAYAKLYGGYDMIVGGQELFCLQDLYGGLPSSYPYVFSLKRGNLIGLTNTTNHSVAMPLGLKAGHAYGLVKIVQLQVQGQLETVVQLRNVWSDASSDAVAAAAGVPWARGGADWKQCSLHQKQRVGYQLANDGTVWLTLATCLALFSTVLESRNVYQFPSVDPRDLDVAKDVIATGTFVSNRSCLVELSLPSEGTYAVIPATYAPFESAFQVVVASPVPLAVGFVSDDDIPVHFECWEAFQASAAPKCRHCREPILKIEPKFDGRFYDLNDGSGKVHFECWDAFRQ
;
A
#
# COMPACT_ATOMS: atom_id res chain seq x y z
N MET A 1 12.74 -16.93 14.16
CA MET A 1 14.00 -16.88 13.39
C MET A 1 13.92 -17.42 11.97
N LEU A 2 13.17 -18.48 11.63
CA LEU A 2 13.13 -18.98 10.24
C LEU A 2 12.44 -18.05 9.24
N VAL A 3 11.33 -17.41 9.63
CA VAL A 3 10.60 -16.45 8.78
C VAL A 3 11.49 -15.26 8.40
N GLU A 4 12.12 -14.64 9.39
CA GLU A 4 13.07 -13.55 9.18
C GLU A 4 14.25 -13.95 8.28
N LYS A 5 14.81 -15.15 8.46
CA LYS A 5 15.88 -15.67 7.60
C LYS A 5 15.42 -15.84 6.15
N ALA A 6 14.22 -16.38 5.94
CA ALA A 6 13.66 -16.54 4.60
C ALA A 6 13.40 -15.18 3.95
N TYR A 7 12.90 -14.22 4.72
CA TYR A 7 12.68 -12.84 4.30
C TYR A 7 14.00 -12.16 3.93
N ALA A 8 15.01 -12.19 4.80
CA ALA A 8 16.35 -11.69 4.51
C ALA A 8 16.94 -12.32 3.24
N LYS A 9 16.79 -13.64 3.07
CA LYS A 9 17.24 -14.34 1.87
C LYS A 9 16.56 -13.83 0.59
N LEU A 10 15.24 -13.54 0.65
CA LEU A 10 14.49 -12.99 -0.49
C LEU A 10 15.03 -11.63 -0.91
N TYR A 11 15.42 -10.78 0.05
CA TYR A 11 15.94 -9.44 -0.18
C TYR A 11 17.47 -9.37 -0.31
N GLY A 12 18.18 -10.51 -0.33
CA GLY A 12 19.62 -10.56 -0.58
C GLY A 12 20.52 -10.43 0.66
N GLY A 13 19.97 -10.42 1.87
CA GLY A 13 20.74 -10.44 3.12
C GLY A 13 20.00 -9.81 4.29
N TYR A 14 20.55 -9.97 5.49
CA TYR A 14 20.02 -9.34 6.70
C TYR A 14 20.18 -7.82 6.67
N ASP A 15 21.28 -7.32 6.09
CA ASP A 15 21.54 -5.87 6.00
C ASP A 15 20.48 -5.15 5.13
N MET A 16 19.89 -5.86 4.16
CA MET A 16 18.89 -5.30 3.24
C MET A 16 17.50 -5.12 3.86
N ILE A 17 17.24 -5.74 5.02
CA ILE A 17 15.96 -5.63 5.72
C ILE A 17 16.04 -4.69 6.93
N VAL A 18 17.21 -4.13 7.21
CA VAL A 18 17.40 -3.11 8.26
C VAL A 18 16.78 -1.78 7.81
N GLY A 19 15.99 -1.16 8.69
CA GLY A 19 15.31 0.11 8.40
C GLY A 19 14.11 -0.01 7.44
N GLY A 20 13.65 -1.23 7.17
CA GLY A 20 12.41 -1.46 6.41
C GLY A 20 11.18 -0.89 7.14
N GLN A 21 10.13 -0.56 6.36
CA GLN A 21 8.87 -0.08 6.91
C GLN A 21 7.93 -1.25 7.21
N GLU A 22 7.26 -1.22 8.37
CA GLU A 22 6.39 -2.28 8.85
C GLU A 22 5.22 -2.55 7.88
N LEU A 23 4.70 -1.51 7.23
CA LEU A 23 3.62 -1.62 6.25
C LEU A 23 3.96 -2.53 5.07
N PHE A 24 5.18 -2.42 4.54
CA PHE A 24 5.62 -3.26 3.43
C PHE A 24 5.86 -4.70 3.87
N CYS A 25 6.42 -4.89 5.08
CA CYS A 25 6.55 -6.22 5.66
C CYS A 25 5.18 -6.90 5.84
N LEU A 26 4.16 -6.15 6.31
CA LEU A 26 2.79 -6.66 6.38
C LEU A 26 2.24 -7.02 5.01
N GLN A 27 2.49 -6.20 3.99
CA GLN A 27 2.10 -6.51 2.61
C GLN A 27 2.77 -7.79 2.10
N ASP A 28 4.07 -7.97 2.32
CA ASP A 28 4.82 -9.12 1.82
C ASP A 28 4.44 -10.43 2.53
N LEU A 29 4.15 -10.36 3.83
CA LEU A 29 3.81 -11.54 4.64
C LEU A 29 2.31 -11.88 4.62
N TYR A 30 1.44 -10.91 4.36
CA TYR A 30 -0.01 -11.07 4.46
C TYR A 30 -0.76 -10.87 3.12
N GLY A 31 -0.13 -10.23 2.14
CA GLY A 31 -0.74 -9.92 0.84
C GLY A 31 -1.81 -8.82 0.89
N GLY A 32 -1.91 -8.09 2.00
CA GLY A 32 -2.90 -7.03 2.19
C GLY A 32 -2.46 -5.67 1.64
N LEU A 33 -3.41 -4.75 1.42
CA LEU A 33 -3.13 -3.39 1.00
C LEU A 33 -2.69 -2.53 2.19
N PRO A 34 -1.45 -2.01 2.20
CA PRO A 34 -0.97 -1.17 3.30
C PRO A 34 -1.61 0.22 3.26
N SER A 35 -1.92 0.77 4.43
CA SER A 35 -2.45 2.12 4.61
C SER A 35 -1.94 2.69 5.93
N SER A 36 -1.67 4.00 5.96
CA SER A 36 -1.26 4.72 7.18
C SER A 36 -2.15 5.93 7.38
N TYR A 37 -2.63 6.14 8.60
CA TYR A 37 -3.48 7.28 8.91
C TYR A 37 -3.34 7.68 10.38
N PRO A 38 -3.57 8.96 10.72
CA PRO A 38 -3.19 9.47 12.03
C PRO A 38 -4.18 9.12 13.16
N TYR A 39 -5.48 8.97 12.90
CA TYR A 39 -6.47 8.85 14.00
C TYR A 39 -7.64 7.88 13.79
N VAL A 40 -7.86 7.35 12.58
CA VAL A 40 -9.11 6.63 12.25
C VAL A 40 -8.83 5.29 11.60
N PHE A 41 -9.05 4.19 12.33
CA PHE A 41 -9.13 2.85 11.75
C PHE A 41 -10.57 2.34 11.81
N SER A 42 -10.98 1.65 10.74
CA SER A 42 -12.18 0.81 10.75
C SER A 42 -11.74 -0.63 10.96
N LEU A 43 -12.16 -1.23 12.08
CA LEU A 43 -11.86 -2.64 12.36
C LEU A 43 -12.68 -3.54 11.46
N LYS A 44 -12.11 -3.93 10.33
CA LYS A 44 -12.68 -5.01 9.50
C LYS A 44 -12.00 -6.32 9.84
N ARG A 45 -12.81 -7.36 9.98
CA ARG A 45 -12.33 -8.71 10.28
C ARG A 45 -11.34 -9.15 9.19
N GLY A 46 -10.16 -9.58 9.60
CA GLY A 46 -9.10 -10.01 8.69
C GLY A 46 -8.04 -8.94 8.40
N ASN A 47 -8.21 -7.69 8.82
CA ASN A 47 -7.16 -6.69 8.70
C ASN A 47 -6.11 -6.86 9.81
N LEU A 48 -4.84 -6.58 9.48
CA LEU A 48 -3.77 -6.46 10.46
C LEU A 48 -3.58 -5.00 10.81
N ILE A 49 -3.53 -4.68 12.11
CA ILE A 49 -3.40 -3.30 12.59
C ILE A 49 -2.18 -3.19 13.51
N GLY A 50 -1.33 -2.23 13.22
CA GLY A 50 -0.23 -1.77 14.06
C GLY A 50 -0.44 -0.32 14.48
N LEU A 51 0.12 0.06 15.62
CA LEU A 51 0.06 1.41 16.16
C LEU A 51 1.47 1.90 16.49
N THR A 52 1.79 3.14 16.13
CA THR A 52 3.03 3.81 16.52
C THR A 52 2.69 5.15 17.19
N ASN A 53 3.57 5.57 18.09
CA ASN A 53 3.33 6.74 18.97
C ASN A 53 4.11 7.99 18.58
N THR A 54 5.27 7.81 17.97
CA THR A 54 6.17 8.86 17.51
C THR A 54 7.17 8.23 16.55
N THR A 55 7.85 9.04 15.76
CA THR A 55 9.03 8.64 14.98
C THR A 55 10.34 8.89 15.73
N ASN A 56 10.30 9.58 16.87
CA ASN A 56 11.48 9.90 17.66
C ASN A 56 11.68 8.91 18.82
N HIS A 57 12.60 7.96 18.64
CA HIS A 57 12.93 6.92 19.63
C HIS A 57 13.51 7.43 20.96
N SER A 58 13.87 8.72 21.06
CA SER A 58 14.47 9.30 22.28
C SER A 58 13.44 9.91 23.25
N VAL A 59 12.17 10.00 22.84
CA VAL A 59 11.12 10.63 23.67
C VAL A 59 10.67 9.65 24.76
N ALA A 60 10.64 10.11 26.02
CA ALA A 60 10.03 9.34 27.10
C ALA A 60 8.51 9.29 26.90
N MET A 61 7.94 8.09 26.78
CA MET A 61 6.49 7.93 26.66
C MET A 61 5.85 7.65 28.03
N PRO A 62 4.61 8.14 28.25
CA PRO A 62 3.83 7.77 29.41
C PRO A 62 3.64 6.26 29.54
N LEU A 63 3.38 5.82 30.77
CA LEU A 63 3.08 4.42 31.12
C LEU A 63 4.22 3.43 30.78
N GLY A 64 5.41 3.92 30.41
CA GLY A 64 6.56 3.08 30.05
C GLY A 64 6.53 2.52 28.62
N LEU A 65 5.63 3.02 27.76
CA LEU A 65 5.60 2.64 26.34
C LEU A 65 6.94 2.96 25.67
N LYS A 66 7.31 2.23 24.63
CA LYS A 66 8.54 2.47 23.88
C LYS A 66 8.26 3.45 22.75
N ALA A 67 8.98 4.57 22.72
CA ALA A 67 8.89 5.56 21.64
C ALA A 67 9.45 5.01 20.33
N GLY A 68 8.75 5.25 19.22
CA GLY A 68 9.23 4.82 17.89
C GLY A 68 9.02 3.34 17.58
N HIS A 69 8.35 2.58 18.44
CA HIS A 69 8.08 1.16 18.19
C HIS A 69 6.64 0.91 17.76
N ALA A 70 6.46 -0.10 16.89
CA ALA A 70 5.15 -0.58 16.50
C ALA A 70 4.56 -1.55 17.54
N TYR A 71 3.31 -1.31 17.89
CA TYR A 71 2.48 -2.15 18.74
C TYR A 71 1.39 -2.80 17.89
N GLY A 72 1.36 -4.12 17.81
CA GLY A 72 0.31 -4.85 17.10
C GLY A 72 -0.98 -4.87 17.91
N LEU A 73 -2.10 -4.51 17.28
CA LEU A 73 -3.43 -4.66 17.85
C LEU A 73 -3.83 -6.13 17.84
N VAL A 74 -4.02 -6.72 19.03
CA VAL A 74 -4.42 -8.12 19.16
C VAL A 74 -5.94 -8.23 19.19
N LYS A 75 -6.61 -7.39 19.98
CA LYS A 75 -8.07 -7.35 20.09
C LYS A 75 -8.56 -6.09 20.80
N ILE A 76 -9.85 -5.81 20.60
CA ILE A 76 -10.62 -4.85 21.39
C ILE A 76 -11.76 -5.59 22.05
N VAL A 77 -11.98 -5.34 23.33
CA VAL A 77 -12.99 -6.03 24.14
C VAL A 77 -13.78 -5.03 24.97
N GLN A 78 -15.03 -5.35 25.26
CA GLN A 78 -15.84 -4.64 26.23
C GLN A 78 -15.92 -5.44 27.52
N LEU A 79 -15.62 -4.79 28.65
CA LEU A 79 -15.57 -5.37 29.98
C LEU A 79 -16.48 -4.59 30.92
N GLN A 80 -17.20 -5.30 31.78
CA GLN A 80 -18.02 -4.73 32.84
C GLN A 80 -17.16 -4.59 34.10
N VAL A 81 -16.92 -3.34 34.52
CA VAL A 81 -16.14 -2.96 35.70
C VAL A 81 -17.00 -2.05 36.56
N GLN A 82 -17.25 -2.41 37.83
CA GLN A 82 -18.12 -1.66 38.77
C GLN A 82 -19.50 -1.27 38.20
N GLY A 83 -20.08 -2.10 37.33
CA GLY A 83 -21.37 -1.81 36.72
C GLY A 83 -21.31 -0.84 35.54
N GLN A 84 -20.12 -0.40 35.10
CA GLN A 84 -19.91 0.35 33.86
C GLN A 84 -19.27 -0.53 32.79
N LEU A 85 -19.60 -0.25 31.53
CA LEU A 85 -19.01 -0.92 30.37
C LEU A 85 -17.80 -0.12 29.88
N GLU A 86 -16.63 -0.75 29.88
CA GLU A 86 -15.37 -0.14 29.49
C GLU A 86 -14.80 -0.85 28.25
N THR A 87 -14.30 -0.06 27.29
CA THR A 87 -13.67 -0.61 26.08
C THR A 87 -12.16 -0.65 26.25
N VAL A 88 -11.61 -1.85 26.23
CA VAL A 88 -10.20 -2.13 26.51
C VAL A 88 -9.54 -2.75 25.29
N VAL A 89 -8.32 -2.31 25.02
CA VAL A 89 -7.50 -2.69 23.87
C VAL A 89 -6.34 -3.54 24.37
N GLN A 90 -6.10 -4.68 23.72
CA GLN A 90 -4.91 -5.48 23.93
C GLN A 90 -3.92 -5.21 22.79
N LEU A 91 -2.73 -4.75 23.16
CA LEU A 91 -1.61 -4.50 22.28
C LEU A 91 -0.47 -5.46 22.56
N ARG A 92 0.40 -5.68 21.57
CA ARG A 92 1.63 -6.45 21.73
C ARG A 92 2.80 -5.73 21.08
N ASN A 93 3.89 -5.56 21.82
CA ASN A 93 5.16 -5.08 21.29
C ASN A 93 6.12 -6.27 21.14
N VAL A 94 6.72 -6.44 19.96
CA VAL A 94 7.63 -7.55 19.66
C VAL A 94 9.07 -7.31 20.14
N TRP A 95 9.42 -6.06 20.45
CA TRP A 95 10.69 -5.67 21.08
C TRP A 95 10.61 -5.65 22.60
N SER A 96 9.62 -6.34 23.18
CA SER A 96 9.45 -6.48 24.62
C SER A 96 10.62 -7.30 25.21
N ASP A 97 11.72 -6.66 25.52
CA ASP A 97 12.67 -7.13 26.51
C ASP A 97 12.08 -6.93 27.93
N ALA A 98 12.75 -7.43 28.97
CA ALA A 98 12.30 -7.36 30.37
C ALA A 98 11.95 -5.94 30.87
N SER A 99 12.21 -4.88 30.09
CA SER A 99 11.82 -3.50 30.39
C SER A 99 10.37 -3.16 30.01
N SER A 100 9.74 -3.92 29.12
CA SER A 100 8.31 -3.85 28.82
C SER A 100 7.42 -4.37 29.97
N ASP A 101 8.01 -5.14 30.90
CA ASP A 101 7.39 -5.42 32.20
C ASP A 101 7.08 -4.12 32.94
N ALA A 102 7.75 -3.00 32.66
CA ALA A 102 7.40 -1.73 33.29
C ALA A 102 5.98 -1.26 32.91
N VAL A 103 5.50 -1.44 31.68
CA VAL A 103 4.12 -1.03 31.30
C VAL A 103 3.09 -1.98 31.88
N ALA A 104 3.37 -3.28 31.78
CA ALA A 104 2.45 -4.30 32.26
C ALA A 104 2.47 -4.43 33.78
N ALA A 105 3.52 -4.01 34.49
CA ALA A 105 3.67 -4.19 35.94
C ALA A 105 3.83 -2.88 36.74
N ALA A 106 3.86 -1.70 36.10
CA ALA A 106 3.92 -0.43 36.85
C ALA A 106 2.63 -0.20 37.63
N ALA A 107 2.79 -0.05 38.94
CA ALA A 107 1.73 0.40 39.81
C ALA A 107 1.16 1.75 39.32
N GLY A 108 -0.16 1.84 39.19
CA GLY A 108 -0.86 3.05 38.74
C GLY A 108 -1.14 3.12 37.24
N VAL A 109 -0.69 2.16 36.43
CA VAL A 109 -1.10 2.04 35.02
C VAL A 109 -2.49 1.35 34.97
N PRO A 110 -3.52 1.98 34.37
CA PRO A 110 -4.82 1.33 34.19
C PRO A 110 -4.67 0.03 33.40
N TRP A 111 -5.38 -1.01 33.81
CA TRP A 111 -5.36 -2.33 33.17
C TRP A 111 -3.99 -3.03 33.18
N ALA A 112 -3.06 -2.58 34.01
CA ALA A 112 -1.80 -3.29 34.26
C ALA A 112 -2.04 -4.72 34.76
N ARG A 113 -1.12 -5.62 34.43
CA ARG A 113 -1.13 -7.02 34.85
C ARG A 113 -1.20 -7.13 36.37
N GLY A 114 -2.26 -7.75 36.89
CA GLY A 114 -2.50 -7.89 38.33
C GLY A 114 -3.02 -6.60 38.99
N GLY A 115 -3.27 -5.56 38.21
CA GLY A 115 -3.84 -4.28 38.62
C GLY A 115 -5.26 -4.40 39.19
N ALA A 116 -5.70 -3.31 39.83
CA ALA A 116 -6.99 -3.27 40.51
C ALA A 116 -8.18 -3.48 39.56
N ASP A 117 -8.08 -3.04 38.32
CA ASP A 117 -9.14 -3.14 37.31
C ASP A 117 -9.45 -4.61 37.01
N TRP A 118 -8.41 -5.44 36.86
CA TRP A 118 -8.59 -6.87 36.72
C TRP A 118 -9.22 -7.50 37.96
N LYS A 119 -8.90 -7.05 39.18
CA LYS A 119 -9.52 -7.60 40.40
C LYS A 119 -11.03 -7.38 40.44
N GLN A 120 -11.53 -6.35 39.76
CA GLN A 120 -12.95 -6.02 39.66
C GLN A 120 -13.66 -6.82 38.54
N CYS A 121 -12.92 -7.39 37.61
CA CYS A 121 -13.46 -8.26 36.56
C CYS A 121 -13.75 -9.68 37.10
N SER A 122 -14.89 -10.24 36.69
CA SER A 122 -15.23 -11.64 36.99
C SER A 122 -14.28 -12.62 36.29
N LEU A 123 -14.18 -13.84 36.83
CA LEU A 123 -13.34 -14.90 36.25
C LEU A 123 -13.74 -15.21 34.80
N HIS A 124 -15.04 -15.26 34.51
CA HIS A 124 -15.57 -15.49 33.17
C HIS A 124 -15.11 -14.41 32.17
N GLN A 125 -15.13 -13.14 32.57
CA GLN A 125 -14.65 -12.05 31.71
C GLN A 125 -13.16 -12.19 31.39
N LYS A 126 -12.34 -12.49 32.40
CA LYS A 126 -10.89 -12.71 32.23
C LYS A 126 -10.60 -13.87 31.28
N GLN A 127 -11.27 -15.01 31.48
CA GLN A 127 -11.11 -16.18 30.62
C GLN A 127 -11.52 -15.89 29.17
N ARG A 128 -12.67 -15.23 28.97
CA ARG A 128 -13.19 -14.87 27.64
C ARG A 128 -12.23 -13.97 26.86
N VAL A 129 -11.61 -13.00 27.52
CA VAL A 129 -10.68 -12.08 26.84
C VAL A 129 -9.25 -12.62 26.76
N GLY A 130 -8.98 -13.77 27.40
CA GLY A 130 -7.67 -14.39 27.43
C GLY A 130 -6.66 -13.65 28.30
N TYR A 131 -7.14 -12.99 29.37
CA TYR A 131 -6.26 -12.35 30.33
C TYR A 131 -5.39 -13.39 31.05
N GLN A 132 -4.08 -13.14 31.10
CA GLN A 132 -3.12 -13.97 31.82
C GLN A 132 -2.33 -13.13 32.83
N LEU A 133 -2.03 -13.75 33.97
CA LEU A 133 -1.11 -13.16 34.96
C LEU A 133 0.36 -13.42 34.57
N ALA A 134 0.62 -14.38 33.69
CA ALA A 134 1.94 -14.63 33.14
C ALA A 134 2.38 -13.50 32.20
N ASN A 135 3.69 -13.28 32.08
CA ASN A 135 4.21 -12.35 31.10
C ASN A 135 4.13 -12.94 29.68
N ASP A 136 3.25 -12.38 28.85
CA ASP A 136 3.07 -12.75 27.44
C ASP A 136 3.46 -11.61 26.47
N GLY A 137 4.08 -10.54 26.98
CA GLY A 137 4.44 -9.35 26.20
C GLY A 137 3.25 -8.50 25.77
N THR A 138 2.05 -8.75 26.31
CA THR A 138 0.86 -7.95 26.01
C THR A 138 0.67 -6.81 26.99
N VAL A 139 0.14 -5.71 26.46
CA VAL A 139 -0.20 -4.49 27.19
C VAL A 139 -1.70 -4.26 27.01
N TRP A 140 -2.39 -3.93 28.10
CA TRP A 140 -3.80 -3.60 28.08
C TRP A 140 -3.99 -2.13 28.43
N LEU A 141 -4.80 -1.43 27.66
CA LEU A 141 -5.12 -0.01 27.84
C LEU A 141 -6.60 0.22 27.57
N THR A 142 -7.16 1.28 28.12
CA THR A 142 -8.47 1.76 27.64
C THR A 142 -8.34 2.23 26.19
N LEU A 143 -9.42 2.16 25.41
CA LEU A 143 -9.42 2.71 24.06
C LEU A 143 -9.08 4.20 24.05
N ALA A 144 -9.58 4.97 25.02
CA ALA A 144 -9.28 6.40 25.14
C ALA A 144 -7.78 6.65 25.37
N THR A 145 -7.15 5.89 26.28
CA THR A 145 -5.71 5.96 26.53
C THR A 145 -4.91 5.57 25.28
N CYS A 146 -5.35 4.53 24.57
CA CYS A 146 -4.73 4.11 23.31
C CYS A 146 -4.76 5.24 22.27
N LEU A 147 -5.92 5.85 22.04
CA LEU A 147 -6.07 6.95 21.08
C LEU A 147 -5.28 8.20 21.48
N ALA A 148 -5.05 8.42 22.77
CA ALA A 148 -4.26 9.54 23.26
C ALA A 148 -2.74 9.34 23.15
N LEU A 149 -2.27 8.09 23.20
CA LEU A 149 -0.84 7.77 23.25
C LEU A 149 -0.25 7.31 21.91
N PHE A 150 -1.10 6.91 20.96
CA PHE A 150 -0.68 6.48 19.63
C PHE A 150 -1.10 7.51 18.58
N SER A 151 -0.15 7.93 17.75
CA SER A 151 -0.32 9.02 16.77
C SER A 151 -0.55 8.51 15.35
N THR A 152 -0.30 7.24 15.09
CA THR A 152 -0.32 6.68 13.75
C THR A 152 -0.77 5.24 13.79
N VAL A 153 -1.66 4.90 12.87
CA VAL A 153 -2.20 3.57 12.67
C VAL A 153 -1.69 3.05 11.34
N LEU A 154 -1.15 1.84 11.37
CA LEU A 154 -0.68 1.08 10.22
C LEU A 154 -1.68 -0.05 9.97
N GLU A 155 -2.31 -0.07 8.81
CA GLU A 155 -3.29 -1.10 8.47
C GLU A 155 -2.87 -1.86 7.22
N SER A 156 -2.94 -3.18 7.28
CA SER A 156 -2.89 -4.04 6.09
C SER A 156 -4.27 -4.65 5.87
N ARG A 157 -4.94 -4.19 4.81
CA ARG A 157 -6.31 -4.59 4.49
C ARG A 157 -6.33 -5.89 3.70
N ASN A 158 -7.12 -6.85 4.15
CA ASN A 158 -7.25 -8.13 3.46
C ASN A 158 -8.03 -7.94 2.14
N VAL A 159 -7.44 -8.40 1.03
CA VAL A 159 -7.98 -8.24 -0.33
C VAL A 159 -8.51 -9.56 -0.91
N TYR A 160 -8.52 -10.66 -0.14
CA TYR A 160 -8.99 -11.96 -0.64
C TYR A 160 -10.53 -12.02 -0.69
N GLN A 161 -11.13 -11.18 -1.53
CA GLN A 161 -12.46 -11.35 -2.10
C GLN A 161 -12.40 -10.83 -3.54
N PHE A 162 -12.88 -11.66 -4.48
CA PHE A 162 -13.30 -11.38 -5.86
C PHE A 162 -12.47 -12.01 -7.00
N PRO A 163 -13.15 -12.77 -7.89
CA PRO A 163 -12.55 -13.32 -9.10
C PRO A 163 -12.45 -12.27 -10.23
N SER A 164 -11.43 -12.42 -11.07
CA SER A 164 -11.30 -11.73 -12.36
C SER A 164 -12.36 -12.24 -13.35
N VAL A 165 -12.92 -11.34 -14.17
CA VAL A 165 -13.82 -11.70 -15.28
C VAL A 165 -13.47 -10.87 -16.53
N ASP A 166 -13.72 -11.44 -17.70
CA ASP A 166 -13.28 -11.00 -19.03
C ASP A 166 -13.61 -9.54 -19.40
N PRO A 167 -12.77 -8.93 -20.27
CA PRO A 167 -12.86 -7.51 -20.63
C PRO A 167 -14.09 -7.17 -21.48
N ARG A 168 -14.55 -5.92 -21.36
CA ARG A 168 -15.55 -5.27 -22.23
C ARG A 168 -15.00 -3.93 -22.73
N ASP A 169 -15.50 -3.50 -23.88
CA ASP A 169 -15.09 -2.27 -24.58
C ASP A 169 -15.19 -1.01 -23.69
N LEU A 170 -14.16 -0.16 -23.79
CA LEU A 170 -13.96 1.03 -22.98
C LEU A 170 -14.30 2.31 -23.76
N ASP A 171 -15.10 3.19 -23.15
CA ASP A 171 -15.33 4.57 -23.61
C ASP A 171 -14.58 5.52 -22.66
N VAL A 172 -13.49 6.14 -23.14
CA VAL A 172 -12.54 6.95 -22.32
C VAL A 172 -12.96 8.43 -22.24
N ALA A 173 -14.17 8.80 -22.65
CA ALA A 173 -14.56 10.21 -22.83
C ALA A 173 -14.92 11.02 -21.56
N LYS A 174 -14.33 10.77 -20.38
CA LYS A 174 -14.64 11.52 -19.14
C LYS A 174 -13.42 12.19 -18.48
N ASP A 175 -13.67 13.36 -17.88
CA ASP A 175 -12.71 14.17 -17.12
C ASP A 175 -11.92 13.36 -16.06
N VAL A 176 -10.70 13.81 -15.73
CA VAL A 176 -9.88 13.20 -14.67
C VAL A 176 -10.62 13.28 -13.33
N ILE A 177 -10.96 12.12 -12.78
CA ILE A 177 -11.78 12.01 -11.55
C ILE A 177 -10.92 12.08 -10.29
N ALA A 178 -9.70 11.56 -10.35
CA ALA A 178 -8.75 11.58 -9.26
C ALA A 178 -7.31 11.44 -9.78
N THR A 179 -6.37 12.03 -9.06
CA THR A 179 -4.93 11.87 -9.28
C THR A 179 -4.26 11.50 -7.97
N GLY A 180 -3.42 10.46 -8.00
CA GLY A 180 -2.59 10.10 -6.85
C GLY A 180 -1.43 11.08 -6.65
N THR A 181 -0.90 11.16 -5.44
CA THR A 181 0.33 11.91 -5.16
C THR A 181 1.55 11.13 -5.62
N PHE A 182 2.46 11.76 -6.37
CA PHE A 182 3.76 11.16 -6.67
C PHE A 182 4.63 11.12 -5.41
N VAL A 183 4.84 9.91 -4.89
CA VAL A 183 5.67 9.66 -3.70
C VAL A 183 6.75 8.66 -4.05
N SER A 184 7.96 8.86 -3.51
CA SER A 184 9.10 7.94 -3.71
C SER A 184 9.03 6.73 -2.76
N ASN A 185 7.84 6.18 -2.56
CA ASN A 185 7.59 4.98 -1.75
C ASN A 185 7.40 3.77 -2.68
N ARG A 186 7.58 2.56 -2.14
CA ARG A 186 7.37 1.31 -2.88
C ARG A 186 5.95 1.19 -3.48
N SER A 187 4.94 1.75 -2.81
CA SER A 187 3.56 1.77 -3.28
C SER A 187 2.89 3.10 -2.94
N CYS A 188 1.91 3.49 -3.77
CA CYS A 188 0.96 4.55 -3.48
C CYS A 188 -0.45 3.96 -3.41
N LEU A 189 -1.32 4.58 -2.61
CA LEU A 189 -2.72 4.21 -2.48
C LEU A 189 -3.57 5.44 -2.75
N VAL A 190 -4.61 5.26 -3.55
CA VAL A 190 -5.63 6.29 -3.81
C VAL A 190 -6.98 5.70 -3.41
N GLU A 191 -7.63 6.34 -2.45
CA GLU A 191 -9.02 6.02 -2.08
C GLU A 191 -9.93 7.08 -2.65
N LEU A 192 -10.98 6.66 -3.37
CA LEU A 192 -11.97 7.58 -3.92
C LEU A 192 -13.35 6.96 -3.93
N SER A 193 -14.37 7.81 -3.92
CA SER A 193 -15.75 7.44 -4.23
C SER A 193 -16.06 7.86 -5.66
N LEU A 194 -16.55 6.93 -6.46
CA LEU A 194 -16.87 7.19 -7.85
C LEU A 194 -18.17 8.02 -7.93
N PRO A 195 -18.25 9.04 -8.80
CA PRO A 195 -19.40 9.94 -8.88
C PRO A 195 -20.65 9.27 -9.44
N SER A 196 -20.48 8.19 -10.21
CA SER A 196 -21.57 7.44 -10.84
C SER A 196 -21.17 5.99 -11.07
N GLU A 197 -22.14 5.10 -11.34
CA GLU A 197 -21.83 3.80 -11.90
C GLU A 197 -21.34 3.96 -13.35
N GLY A 198 -20.30 3.23 -13.74
CA GLY A 198 -19.74 3.30 -15.09
C GLY A 198 -18.35 2.68 -15.19
N THR A 199 -17.80 2.76 -16.39
CA THR A 199 -16.44 2.30 -16.69
C THR A 199 -15.45 3.43 -16.46
N TYR A 200 -14.31 3.10 -15.85
CA TYR A 200 -13.26 4.05 -15.51
C TYR A 200 -11.90 3.47 -15.93
N ALA A 201 -11.00 4.34 -16.40
CA ALA A 201 -9.63 3.98 -16.71
C ALA A 201 -8.71 4.34 -15.53
N VAL A 202 -7.77 3.46 -15.21
CA VAL A 202 -6.69 3.72 -14.24
C VAL A 202 -5.39 3.77 -15.02
N ILE A 203 -4.72 4.93 -15.02
CA ILE A 203 -3.46 5.14 -15.75
C ILE A 203 -2.32 5.25 -14.72
N PRO A 204 -1.54 4.17 -14.51
CA PRO A 204 -0.35 4.23 -13.67
C PRO A 204 0.75 5.03 -14.38
N ALA A 205 1.36 5.98 -13.67
CA ALA A 205 2.41 6.82 -14.21
C ALA A 205 3.46 7.17 -13.15
N THR A 206 4.66 7.50 -13.61
CA THR A 206 5.75 8.07 -12.80
C THR A 206 5.80 9.58 -12.97
N TYR A 207 6.37 10.30 -12.00
CA TYR A 207 6.45 11.77 -12.06
C TYR A 207 7.26 12.25 -13.28
N ALA A 208 8.42 11.63 -13.49
CA ALA A 208 9.22 11.76 -14.71
C ALA A 208 9.07 10.50 -15.56
N PRO A 209 9.05 10.60 -16.89
CA PRO A 209 8.88 9.43 -17.76
C PRO A 209 10.13 8.54 -17.69
N PHE A 210 9.95 7.29 -17.23
CA PHE A 210 10.94 6.22 -17.32
C PHE A 210 10.26 4.86 -17.32
N GLU A 211 10.89 3.86 -17.91
CA GLU A 211 10.38 2.48 -17.92
C GLU A 211 10.61 1.81 -16.56
N SER A 212 9.57 1.19 -16.02
CA SER A 212 9.63 0.41 -14.80
C SER A 212 8.53 -0.65 -14.78
N ALA A 213 8.81 -1.78 -14.14
CA ALA A 213 7.77 -2.73 -13.80
C ALA A 213 6.90 -2.19 -12.66
N PHE A 214 5.60 -2.47 -12.71
CA PHE A 214 4.65 -2.08 -11.66
C PHE A 214 3.53 -3.13 -11.53
N GLN A 215 2.77 -3.06 -10.45
CA GLN A 215 1.55 -3.81 -10.24
C GLN A 215 0.44 -2.85 -9.79
N VAL A 216 -0.74 -2.96 -10.39
CA VAL A 216 -1.94 -2.23 -9.95
C VAL A 216 -2.88 -3.22 -9.27
N VAL A 217 -3.37 -2.85 -8.09
CA VAL A 217 -4.40 -3.60 -7.37
C VAL A 217 -5.60 -2.68 -7.19
N VAL A 218 -6.76 -3.10 -7.68
CA VAL A 218 -8.03 -2.38 -7.51
C VAL A 218 -8.90 -3.19 -6.55
N ALA A 219 -9.32 -2.56 -5.46
CA ALA A 219 -10.20 -3.15 -4.47
C ALA A 219 -11.47 -2.32 -4.33
N SER A 220 -12.62 -2.99 -4.30
CA SER A 220 -13.93 -2.37 -4.19
C SER A 220 -14.77 -3.11 -3.13
N PRO A 221 -15.58 -2.39 -2.32
CA PRO A 221 -16.54 -3.03 -1.41
C PRO A 221 -17.73 -3.66 -2.16
N VAL A 222 -17.90 -3.34 -3.44
CA VAL A 222 -18.92 -3.91 -4.34
C VAL A 222 -18.26 -4.69 -5.47
N PRO A 223 -18.92 -5.70 -6.08
CA PRO A 223 -18.38 -6.42 -7.22
C PRO A 223 -17.92 -5.47 -8.33
N LEU A 224 -16.72 -5.72 -8.86
CA LEU A 224 -16.06 -4.94 -9.88
C LEU A 224 -15.46 -5.88 -10.91
N ALA A 225 -15.52 -5.51 -12.19
CA ALA A 225 -14.74 -6.12 -13.25
C ALA A 225 -13.50 -5.26 -13.53
N VAL A 226 -12.33 -5.90 -13.67
CA VAL A 226 -11.08 -5.24 -14.02
C VAL A 226 -10.57 -5.89 -15.30
N GLY A 227 -10.43 -5.07 -16.35
CA GLY A 227 -9.81 -5.44 -17.62
C GLY A 227 -8.52 -4.66 -17.84
N PHE A 228 -7.61 -5.23 -18.63
CA PHE A 228 -6.47 -4.50 -19.17
C PHE A 228 -6.86 -3.92 -20.52
N VAL A 229 -6.48 -2.67 -20.74
CA VAL A 229 -6.65 -1.99 -22.02
C VAL A 229 -5.26 -1.75 -22.55
N SER A 230 -4.96 -2.33 -23.72
CA SER A 230 -3.75 -2.00 -24.45
C SER A 230 -4.00 -0.78 -25.34
N ASP A 231 -2.94 -0.12 -25.80
CA ASP A 231 -3.05 0.99 -26.75
C ASP A 231 -3.75 0.56 -28.06
N ASP A 232 -3.71 -0.74 -28.40
CA ASP A 232 -4.40 -1.29 -29.57
C ASP A 232 -5.92 -1.42 -29.38
N ASP A 233 -6.40 -1.38 -28.13
CA ASP A 233 -7.81 -1.52 -27.77
C ASP A 233 -8.53 -0.16 -27.60
N ILE A 234 -7.80 0.97 -27.71
CA ILE A 234 -8.36 2.30 -27.50
C ILE A 234 -8.87 2.85 -28.84
N PRO A 235 -10.19 3.08 -29.00
CA PRO A 235 -10.71 3.69 -30.21
C PRO A 235 -10.18 5.12 -30.34
N VAL A 236 -9.41 5.38 -31.40
CA VAL A 236 -8.96 6.73 -31.76
C VAL A 236 -10.06 7.40 -32.58
N HIS A 237 -10.47 8.63 -32.20
CA HIS A 237 -11.39 9.41 -33.02
C HIS A 237 -10.87 9.53 -34.45
N PHE A 238 -11.77 9.50 -35.44
CA PHE A 238 -11.39 9.60 -36.84
C PHE A 238 -10.56 10.86 -37.14
N GLU A 239 -10.92 12.02 -36.56
CA GLU A 239 -10.13 13.26 -36.69
C GLU A 239 -8.74 13.23 -36.01
N CYS A 240 -8.51 12.32 -35.06
CA CYS A 240 -7.24 12.23 -34.32
C CYS A 240 -6.28 11.18 -34.92
N TRP A 241 -6.72 10.41 -35.91
CA TRP A 241 -5.98 9.25 -36.42
C TRP A 241 -4.61 9.62 -37.00
N GLU A 242 -4.51 10.69 -37.79
CA GLU A 242 -3.24 11.12 -38.39
C GLU A 242 -2.22 11.56 -37.32
N ALA A 243 -2.67 12.31 -36.31
CA ALA A 243 -1.83 12.74 -35.21
C ALA A 243 -1.35 11.55 -34.37
N PHE A 244 -2.24 10.59 -34.11
CA PHE A 244 -1.89 9.34 -33.43
C PHE A 244 -0.84 8.56 -34.22
N GLN A 245 -1.06 8.32 -35.52
CA GLN A 245 -0.11 7.63 -36.39
C GLN A 245 1.27 8.30 -36.35
N ALA A 246 1.32 9.64 -36.45
CA ALA A 246 2.57 10.40 -36.38
C ALA A 246 3.30 10.25 -35.04
N SER A 247 2.56 10.14 -33.94
CA SER A 247 3.14 9.96 -32.60
C SER A 247 3.63 8.53 -32.33
N ALA A 248 2.90 7.53 -32.84
CA ALA A 248 3.17 6.11 -32.64
C ALA A 248 4.22 5.55 -33.61
N ALA A 249 4.42 6.19 -34.76
CA ALA A 249 5.36 5.73 -35.77
C ALA A 249 6.82 5.76 -35.27
N PRO A 250 7.63 4.74 -35.61
CA PRO A 250 9.07 4.76 -35.34
C PRO A 250 9.73 6.02 -35.90
N LYS A 251 10.73 6.57 -35.20
CA LYS A 251 11.44 7.77 -35.65
C LYS A 251 12.64 7.41 -36.52
N CYS A 252 12.81 8.14 -37.62
CA CYS A 252 13.97 8.02 -38.50
C CYS A 252 15.26 8.33 -37.74
N ARG A 253 16.26 7.46 -37.85
CA ARG A 253 17.55 7.64 -37.15
C ARG A 253 18.36 8.84 -37.64
N HIS A 254 18.10 9.30 -38.86
CA HIS A 254 18.76 10.47 -39.46
C HIS A 254 18.05 11.78 -39.09
N CYS A 255 16.81 11.98 -39.53
CA CYS A 255 16.10 13.26 -39.39
C CYS A 255 15.21 13.36 -38.14
N ARG A 256 15.00 12.26 -37.40
CA ARG A 256 14.12 12.14 -36.22
C ARG A 256 12.63 12.37 -36.47
N GLU A 257 12.21 12.53 -37.72
CA GLU A 257 10.78 12.57 -38.10
C GLU A 257 10.18 11.16 -38.18
N PRO A 258 8.87 11.00 -37.99
CA PRO A 258 8.21 9.70 -37.98
C PRO A 258 8.29 9.01 -39.35
N ILE A 259 8.47 7.68 -39.33
CA ILE A 259 8.48 6.82 -40.52
C ILE A 259 7.05 6.62 -41.01
N LEU A 260 6.55 7.62 -41.75
CA LEU A 260 5.25 7.66 -42.39
C LEU A 260 5.35 8.35 -43.74
N LYS A 261 4.31 8.18 -44.57
CA LYS A 261 4.11 9.02 -45.75
C LYS A 261 3.71 10.42 -45.29
N ILE A 262 4.56 11.41 -45.57
CA ILE A 262 4.32 12.82 -45.24
C ILE A 262 4.50 13.61 -46.52
N GLU A 263 3.42 13.91 -47.23
CA GLU A 263 3.51 14.65 -48.48
C GLU A 263 3.92 16.12 -48.24
N PRO A 264 4.81 16.70 -49.08
CA PRO A 264 5.48 16.10 -50.25
C PRO A 264 6.87 15.50 -49.92
N LYS A 265 7.22 15.36 -48.64
CA LYS A 265 8.59 15.17 -48.15
C LYS A 265 9.03 13.71 -48.08
N PHE A 266 8.15 12.80 -47.65
CA PHE A 266 8.44 11.37 -47.49
C PHE A 266 7.36 10.54 -48.15
N ASP A 267 7.76 9.59 -48.99
CA ASP A 267 6.84 8.69 -49.70
C ASP A 267 6.33 7.51 -48.86
N GLY A 268 6.90 7.33 -47.65
CA GLY A 268 6.54 6.29 -46.69
C GLY A 268 7.44 5.05 -46.74
N ARG A 269 8.39 4.96 -47.68
CA ARG A 269 9.38 3.87 -47.74
C ARG A 269 10.52 4.11 -46.74
N PHE A 270 11.08 3.03 -46.23
CA PHE A 270 12.18 3.07 -45.27
C PHE A 270 13.13 1.88 -45.45
N TYR A 271 14.33 2.02 -44.89
CA TYR A 271 15.30 0.94 -44.71
C TYR A 271 15.40 0.55 -43.23
N ASP A 272 15.42 -0.75 -42.98
CA ASP A 272 15.77 -1.31 -41.67
C ASP A 272 17.30 -1.40 -41.52
N LEU A 273 17.81 -1.00 -40.37
CA LEU A 273 19.22 -1.15 -40.04
C LEU A 273 19.49 -2.59 -39.60
N ASN A 274 20.47 -3.24 -40.23
CA ASN A 274 20.78 -4.67 -40.02
C ASN A 274 21.20 -5.00 -38.58
N ASP A 275 21.63 -4.01 -37.80
CA ASP A 275 22.00 -4.13 -36.39
C ASP A 275 20.79 -4.00 -35.43
N GLY A 276 19.58 -3.82 -35.97
CA GLY A 276 18.36 -3.60 -35.21
C GLY A 276 18.27 -2.21 -34.57
N SER A 277 19.18 -1.29 -34.90
CA SER A 277 19.25 0.03 -34.25
C SER A 277 18.16 1.03 -34.70
N GLY A 278 17.33 0.65 -35.67
CA GLY A 278 16.13 1.38 -36.05
C GLY A 278 15.88 1.44 -37.56
N LYS A 279 15.09 2.44 -37.97
CA LYS A 279 14.65 2.68 -39.35
C LYS A 279 15.15 4.02 -39.86
N VAL A 280 15.34 4.13 -41.18
CA VAL A 280 15.71 5.39 -41.86
C VAL A 280 14.81 5.57 -43.07
N HIS A 281 14.29 6.79 -43.31
CA HIS A 281 13.52 7.09 -44.53
C HIS A 281 14.31 6.77 -45.78
N PHE A 282 13.62 6.35 -46.84
CA PHE A 282 14.24 6.12 -48.15
C PHE A 282 15.02 7.35 -48.63
N GLU A 283 14.43 8.54 -48.49
CA GLU A 283 15.01 9.83 -48.88
C GLU A 283 16.19 10.25 -47.99
N CYS A 284 16.29 9.72 -46.76
CA CYS A 284 17.38 10.02 -45.84
C CYS A 284 18.57 9.06 -46.00
N TRP A 285 18.44 7.97 -46.76
CA TRP A 285 19.40 6.87 -46.76
C TRP A 285 20.78 7.25 -47.26
N ASP A 286 20.86 8.03 -48.35
CA ASP A 286 22.14 8.41 -48.94
C ASP A 286 22.92 9.41 -48.08
N ALA A 287 22.22 10.26 -47.33
CA ALA A 287 22.83 11.16 -46.35
C ALA A 287 23.24 10.41 -45.07
N PHE A 288 22.47 9.40 -44.65
CA PHE A 288 22.75 8.61 -43.45
C PHE A 288 23.98 7.70 -43.57
N ARG A 289 24.33 7.26 -44.78
CA ARG A 289 25.48 6.37 -45.04
C ARG A 289 26.81 7.09 -45.22
N GLN A 290 26.82 8.42 -45.27
CA GLN A 290 28.02 9.25 -45.37
C GLN A 290 28.59 9.53 -43.97
#